data_AF-A0A165D7J9-F1
#
_entry.id   AF-A0A165D7J9-F1
#
_cell.length_a   1.000
_cell.length_b   1.000
_cell.length_c   1.000
_cell.angle_alpha   90.00
_cell.angle_beta   90.00
_cell.angle_gamma   90.00
#
_symmetry.space_group_name_H-M   'P 1'
#
loop_
_entity.id
_entity.type
_entity.pdbx_description
1 polymer ?
#
loop_
_entity_poly.entity_id
_entity_poly.type
_entity_poly.pdbx_seq_one_letter_code
_entity_poly.pdbx_strand_id
1 'polypeptide(L)'
;WIGSDYPELFPVDAGPTKLLVEDSVHYSLTAPEAYEEWLWTAPLVGDNHVRLGPEKRMFAVPMCHQLHCLRSIRSALEDGWNSLPPVHQGHIHHCFNYLRQWTLCSADVTLERGDFVARNWTTERTGGFHTCLGWKPVYRAVEQNWLEWEEFRNEHGLSEVHVT
;
A
#
# COMPACT_ATOMS: atom_id res chain seq x y z
N TRP A 1 -19.16 -12.18 3.16
CA TRP A 1 -18.83 -12.20 1.73
C TRP A 1 -19.02 -13.61 1.19
N ILE A 2 -20.11 -13.83 0.45
CA ILE A 2 -20.50 -15.12 -0.15
C ILE A 2 -20.83 -14.86 -1.63
N GLY A 3 -20.45 -15.74 -2.54
CA GLY A 3 -20.76 -15.59 -3.97
C GLY A 3 -20.18 -14.30 -4.56
N SER A 4 -21.04 -13.45 -5.13
CA SER A 4 -20.66 -12.17 -5.77
C SER A 4 -20.66 -10.96 -4.82
N ASP A 5 -20.72 -11.17 -3.51
CA ASP A 5 -20.65 -10.11 -2.51
C ASP A 5 -19.21 -9.61 -2.33
N TYR A 6 -19.03 -8.29 -2.25
CA TYR A 6 -17.73 -7.60 -2.12
C TYR A 6 -17.81 -6.54 -1.01
N PRO A 7 -16.84 -6.51 -0.08
CA PRO A 7 -16.75 -5.44 0.90
C PRO A 7 -16.51 -4.10 0.24
N GLU A 8 -17.35 -3.13 0.56
CA GLU A 8 -17.03 -1.72 0.32
C GLU A 8 -15.87 -1.26 1.23
N LEU A 9 -15.86 -1.75 2.47
CA LEU A 9 -14.86 -1.40 3.49
C LEU A 9 -14.26 -2.64 4.12
N PHE A 10 -12.97 -2.57 4.43
CA PHE A 10 -12.32 -3.52 5.31
C PHE A 10 -12.83 -3.26 6.75
N PRO A 11 -13.38 -4.24 7.47
CA PRO A 11 -14.07 -4.03 8.75
C PRO A 11 -13.07 -3.78 9.90
N VAL A 12 -12.48 -2.59 9.91
CA VAL A 12 -11.55 -2.12 10.93
C VAL A 12 -11.95 -0.74 11.42
N ASP A 13 -12.03 -0.56 12.73
CA ASP A 13 -12.16 0.78 13.33
C ASP A 13 -10.79 1.47 13.30
N ALA A 14 -10.53 2.18 12.21
CA ALA A 14 -9.26 2.87 11.99
C ALA A 14 -9.20 4.23 12.69
N GLY A 15 -10.34 4.87 12.93
CA GLY A 15 -10.43 6.26 13.34
C GLY A 15 -9.69 7.24 12.40
N PRO A 16 -9.76 8.55 12.68
CA PRO A 16 -8.94 9.53 11.98
C PRO A 16 -7.52 9.61 12.57
N THR A 17 -6.54 9.91 11.71
CA THR A 17 -5.19 10.29 12.10
C THR A 17 -4.75 11.54 11.33
N LYS A 18 -3.77 12.27 11.85
CA LYS A 18 -3.18 13.43 11.20
C LYS A 18 -1.79 13.08 10.68
N LEU A 19 -1.54 13.37 9.41
CA LEU A 19 -0.23 13.26 8.78
C LEU A 19 0.28 14.67 8.48
N LEU A 20 1.44 15.04 9.04
CA LEU A 20 2.20 16.19 8.55
C LEU A 20 3.07 15.68 7.40
N VAL A 21 2.90 16.26 6.21
CA VAL A 21 3.82 15.97 5.10
C VAL A 21 5.06 16.83 5.29
N GLU A 22 6.23 16.22 5.23
CA GLU A 22 7.51 16.90 5.36
C GLU A 22 8.53 16.33 4.38
N ASP A 23 9.52 17.15 4.04
CA ASP A 23 10.64 16.72 3.21
C ASP A 23 11.42 15.64 3.97
N SER A 24 11.56 14.48 3.34
CA SER A 24 12.17 13.31 3.95
C SER A 24 13.48 12.96 3.26
N VAL A 25 14.46 12.48 4.05
CA VAL A 25 15.64 11.78 3.53
C VAL A 25 15.36 10.30 3.26
N HIS A 26 14.20 9.81 3.71
CA HIS A 26 13.71 8.44 3.50
C HIS A 26 12.93 8.33 2.20
N TYR A 27 12.76 7.08 1.74
CA TYR A 27 12.04 6.71 0.52
C TYR A 27 12.71 7.25 -0.75
N SER A 28 14.04 7.31 -0.74
CA SER A 28 14.83 7.64 -1.93
C SER A 28 14.53 6.65 -3.07
N LEU A 29 14.74 7.08 -4.32
CA LEU A 29 14.60 6.19 -5.46
C LEU A 29 15.79 5.23 -5.60
N THR A 30 17.01 5.64 -5.25
CA THR A 30 18.24 4.90 -5.59
C THR A 30 19.28 4.88 -4.47
N ALA A 31 18.97 5.39 -3.28
CA ALA A 31 19.90 5.27 -2.14
C ALA A 31 20.08 3.79 -1.76
N PRO A 32 21.23 3.39 -1.18
CA PRO A 32 21.45 1.99 -0.77
C PRO A 32 20.35 1.42 0.14
N GLU A 33 19.77 2.25 1.00
CA GLU A 33 18.72 1.88 1.96
C GLU A 33 17.32 1.85 1.34
N ALA A 34 17.16 2.40 0.14
CA ALA A 34 15.84 2.63 -0.47
C ALA A 34 15.02 1.35 -0.56
N TYR A 35 15.61 0.24 -1.02
CA TYR A 35 14.89 -1.03 -1.13
C TYR A 35 14.23 -1.42 0.21
N GLU A 36 14.96 -1.35 1.32
CA GLU A 36 14.43 -1.69 2.63
C GLU A 36 13.38 -0.68 3.10
N GLU A 37 13.63 0.62 2.96
CA GLU A 37 12.67 1.66 3.34
C GLU A 37 11.32 1.47 2.64
N TRP A 38 11.37 1.24 1.33
CA TRP A 38 10.19 0.94 0.53
C TRP A 38 9.56 -0.38 0.98
N LEU A 39 10.33 -1.46 1.17
CA LEU A 39 9.83 -2.77 1.60
C LEU A 39 9.04 -2.69 2.92
N TRP A 40 9.53 -1.92 3.90
CA TRP A 40 8.90 -1.76 5.21
C TRP A 40 7.60 -0.93 5.20
N THR A 41 7.12 -0.53 4.02
CA THR A 41 5.73 -0.07 3.81
C THR A 41 4.73 -1.22 3.67
N ALA A 42 5.19 -2.47 3.62
CA ALA A 42 4.32 -3.65 3.65
C ALA A 42 3.94 -4.02 5.09
N PRO A 43 2.83 -4.76 5.30
CA PRO A 43 2.60 -5.46 6.56
C PRO A 43 3.79 -6.36 6.92
N LEU A 44 4.05 -6.52 8.21
CA LEU A 44 5.21 -7.30 8.69
C LEU A 44 5.09 -8.80 8.38
N VAL A 45 3.86 -9.28 8.22
CA VAL A 45 3.55 -10.67 7.86
C VAL A 45 2.49 -10.72 6.76
N GLY A 46 2.56 -11.78 5.98
CA GLY A 46 1.58 -12.10 4.96
C GLY A 46 1.81 -11.50 3.59
N ASP A 47 0.80 -11.65 2.73
CA ASP A 47 0.91 -11.42 1.29
C ASP A 47 0.31 -10.08 0.82
N ASN A 48 0.10 -9.12 1.74
CA ASN A 48 -0.62 -7.85 1.51
C ASN A 48 -2.13 -8.00 1.20
N HIS A 49 -2.71 -9.19 1.32
CA HIS A 49 -4.12 -9.44 1.11
C HIS A 49 -4.79 -9.97 2.38
N VAL A 50 -6.11 -9.85 2.44
CA VAL A 50 -6.94 -10.38 3.53
C VAL A 50 -7.82 -11.52 3.04
N ARG A 51 -8.18 -12.43 3.94
CA ARG A 51 -9.06 -13.58 3.71
C ARG A 51 -10.35 -13.37 4.49
N LEU A 52 -11.44 -13.11 3.78
CA LEU A 52 -12.71 -12.73 4.40
C LEU A 52 -13.84 -13.70 4.03
N GLY A 53 -14.79 -13.82 4.95
CA GLY A 53 -15.95 -14.70 4.81
C GLY A 53 -15.62 -16.18 5.11
N PRO A 54 -16.66 -17.04 5.12
CA PRO A 54 -16.50 -18.46 5.47
C PRO A 54 -15.55 -19.21 4.54
N GLU A 55 -15.52 -18.84 3.25
CA GLU A 55 -14.67 -19.46 2.22
C GLU A 55 -13.26 -18.85 2.16
N LYS A 56 -12.90 -17.96 3.09
CA LYS A 56 -11.58 -17.30 3.13
C LYS A 56 -11.18 -16.69 1.77
N ARG A 57 -12.11 -15.98 1.12
CA ARG A 57 -11.86 -15.32 -0.17
C ARG A 57 -10.80 -14.22 -0.02
N MET A 58 -9.89 -14.14 -0.97
CA MET A 58 -8.82 -13.12 -1.02
C MET A 58 -9.38 -11.76 -1.46
N PHE A 59 -9.00 -10.71 -0.73
CA PHE A 59 -9.26 -9.32 -1.09
C PHE A 59 -8.02 -8.45 -0.85
N ALA A 60 -7.82 -7.42 -1.68
CA ALA A 60 -6.77 -6.43 -1.50
C ALA A 60 -7.29 -5.25 -0.69
N VAL A 61 -6.61 -4.90 0.41
CA VAL A 61 -6.90 -3.67 1.16
C VAL A 61 -6.28 -2.49 0.41
N PRO A 62 -7.04 -1.42 0.08
CA PRO A 62 -6.55 -0.32 -0.75
C PRO A 62 -5.21 0.26 -0.32
N MET A 63 -5.04 0.56 0.97
CA MET A 63 -3.79 1.10 1.52
C MET A 63 -2.59 0.19 1.20
N CYS A 64 -2.71 -1.12 1.46
CA CYS A 64 -1.64 -2.09 1.22
C CYS A 64 -1.34 -2.23 -0.29
N HIS A 65 -2.37 -2.23 -1.12
CA HIS A 65 -2.20 -2.37 -2.58
C HIS A 65 -1.59 -1.11 -3.21
N GLN A 66 -2.00 0.08 -2.78
CA GLN A 66 -1.39 1.35 -3.22
C GLN A 66 0.11 1.40 -2.87
N LEU A 67 0.47 1.03 -1.64
CA LEU A 67 1.87 0.99 -1.23
C LEU A 67 2.66 -0.07 -2.00
N HIS A 68 2.08 -1.25 -2.27
CA HIS A 68 2.66 -2.25 -3.17
C HIS A 68 2.93 -1.69 -4.57
N CYS A 69 1.95 -0.99 -5.16
CA CYS A 69 2.12 -0.34 -6.46
C CYS A 69 3.29 0.64 -6.46
N LEU A 70 3.41 1.49 -5.42
CA LEU A 70 4.49 2.46 -5.32
C LEU A 70 5.87 1.79 -5.22
N ARG A 71 6.00 0.71 -4.44
CA ARG A 71 7.24 -0.09 -4.37
C ARG A 71 7.62 -0.64 -5.74
N SER A 72 6.67 -1.25 -6.45
CA SER A 72 6.92 -1.82 -7.79
C SER A 72 7.27 -0.74 -8.82
N ILE A 73 6.62 0.42 -8.77
CA ILE A 73 6.95 1.55 -9.64
C ILE A 73 8.37 2.06 -9.34
N ARG A 74 8.76 2.18 -8.07
CA ARG A 74 10.13 2.56 -7.69
C ARG A 74 11.15 1.57 -8.25
N SER A 75 10.95 0.26 -8.07
CA SER A 75 11.84 -0.76 -8.64
C SER A 75 11.92 -0.64 -10.17
N ALA A 76 10.79 -0.43 -10.85
CA ALA A 76 10.77 -0.23 -12.30
C ALA A 76 11.52 1.02 -12.78
N LEU A 77 11.51 2.10 -11.99
CA LEU A 77 12.26 3.32 -12.28
C LEU A 77 13.77 3.11 -12.10
N GLU A 78 14.18 2.34 -11.09
CA GLU A 78 15.58 2.02 -10.83
C GLU A 78 16.16 1.02 -11.85
N ASP A 79 15.44 -0.08 -12.10
CA ASP A 79 15.86 -1.14 -13.03
C ASP A 79 15.78 -0.68 -14.50
N GLY A 80 14.95 0.32 -14.78
CA GLY A 80 14.68 0.85 -16.11
C GLY A 80 13.66 0.01 -16.88
N TRP A 81 12.69 0.67 -17.51
CA TRP A 81 11.54 0.04 -18.18
C TRP A 81 11.90 -1.13 -19.12
N ASN A 82 12.96 -0.98 -19.91
CA ASN A 82 13.35 -1.95 -20.93
C ASN A 82 14.05 -3.20 -20.37
N SER A 83 14.45 -3.20 -19.09
CA SER A 83 15.02 -4.37 -18.43
C SER A 83 13.93 -5.32 -17.90
N LEU A 84 12.70 -4.82 -17.74
CA LEU A 84 11.59 -5.57 -17.19
C LEU A 84 10.99 -6.54 -18.23
N PRO A 85 10.65 -7.79 -17.83
CA PRO A 85 9.91 -8.69 -18.70
C PRO A 85 8.49 -8.16 -18.95
N PRO A 86 7.84 -8.54 -20.07
CA PRO A 86 6.51 -8.03 -20.45
C PRO A 86 5.43 -8.17 -19.37
N VAL A 87 5.49 -9.23 -18.56
CA VAL A 87 4.54 -9.43 -17.44
C VAL A 87 4.67 -8.36 -16.36
N HIS A 88 5.90 -7.96 -16.03
CA HIS A 88 6.14 -6.89 -15.04
C HIS A 88 5.78 -5.53 -15.62
N GLN A 89 6.07 -5.28 -16.90
CA GLN A 89 5.61 -4.07 -17.59
C GLN A 89 4.07 -3.94 -17.54
N GLY A 90 3.35 -5.03 -17.83
CA GLY A 90 1.89 -5.07 -17.71
C GLY A 90 1.40 -4.78 -16.30
N HIS A 91 2.09 -5.31 -15.28
CA HIS A 91 1.80 -5.02 -13.88
C HIS A 91 1.98 -3.52 -13.57
N ILE A 92 3.09 -2.90 -13.99
CA ILE A 92 3.31 -1.46 -13.77
C ILE A 92 2.23 -0.60 -14.45
N HIS A 93 1.80 -0.95 -15.66
CA HIS A 93 0.68 -0.28 -16.32
C HIS A 93 -0.62 -0.39 -15.50
N HIS A 94 -0.91 -1.58 -14.97
CA HIS A 94 -2.04 -1.79 -14.07
C HIS A 94 -1.93 -0.90 -12.81
N CYS A 95 -0.75 -0.83 -12.18
CA CYS A 95 -0.48 0.03 -11.02
C CYS A 95 -0.78 1.51 -11.32
N PHE A 96 -0.29 2.03 -12.45
CA PHE A 96 -0.56 3.42 -12.85
C PHE A 96 -2.04 3.69 -13.06
N ASN A 97 -2.77 2.77 -13.71
CA ASN A 97 -4.21 2.92 -13.88
C ASN A 97 -4.97 2.86 -12.55
N TYR A 98 -4.56 1.98 -11.63
CA TYR A 98 -5.14 1.87 -10.30
C TYR A 98 -4.94 3.16 -9.49
N LEU A 99 -3.71 3.69 -9.43
CA LEU A 99 -3.41 4.95 -8.73
C LEU A 99 -4.16 6.12 -9.36
N ARG A 100 -4.23 6.20 -10.70
CA ARG A 100 -5.02 7.22 -11.40
C ARG A 100 -6.49 7.20 -10.98
N GLN A 101 -7.12 6.02 -10.89
CA GLN A 101 -8.52 5.90 -10.47
C GLN A 101 -8.71 6.40 -9.03
N TRP A 102 -7.79 6.04 -8.13
CA TRP A 102 -7.82 6.51 -6.75
C TRP A 102 -7.67 8.03 -6.63
N THR A 103 -6.72 8.63 -7.36
CA THR A 103 -6.55 10.08 -7.40
C THR A 103 -7.79 10.78 -7.94
N LEU A 104 -8.49 10.22 -8.93
CA LEU A 104 -9.69 10.84 -9.49
C LEU A 104 -10.92 10.73 -8.57
N CYS A 105 -11.05 9.64 -7.81
CA CYS A 105 -12.25 9.38 -7.01
C CYS A 105 -12.14 9.87 -5.55
N SER A 106 -10.93 9.85 -4.98
CA SER A 106 -10.72 10.02 -3.53
C SER A 106 -9.44 10.79 -3.22
N ALA A 107 -9.08 11.78 -4.04
CA ALA A 107 -7.95 12.66 -3.74
C ALA A 107 -8.18 13.46 -2.46
N ASP A 108 -7.09 13.67 -1.72
CA ASP A 108 -7.07 14.69 -0.68
C ASP A 108 -7.01 16.08 -1.34
N VAL A 109 -8.05 16.88 -1.11
CA VAL A 109 -8.20 18.23 -1.65
C VAL A 109 -7.78 19.31 -0.66
N THR A 110 -7.04 18.94 0.40
CA THR A 110 -6.44 19.89 1.34
C THR A 110 -5.51 20.85 0.60
N LEU A 111 -5.76 22.16 0.77
CA LEU A 111 -4.94 23.19 0.14
C LEU A 111 -3.54 23.23 0.75
N GLU A 112 -2.52 23.28 -0.12
CA GLU A 112 -1.16 23.59 0.29
C GLU A 112 -1.07 25.01 0.86
N ARG A 113 -0.18 25.19 1.85
CA ARG A 113 0.01 26.48 2.51
C ARG A 113 1.08 27.29 1.80
N GLY A 114 0.87 28.62 1.76
CA GLY A 114 1.86 29.56 1.25
C GLY A 114 1.88 29.66 -0.27
N ASP A 115 2.82 30.47 -0.77
CA ASP A 115 3.13 30.54 -2.20
C ASP A 115 4.18 29.48 -2.52
N PHE A 116 3.75 28.37 -3.13
CA PHE A 116 4.64 27.26 -3.48
C PHE A 116 5.74 27.67 -4.47
N VAL A 117 5.58 28.77 -5.21
CA VAL A 117 6.58 29.31 -6.13
C VAL A 117 7.67 30.08 -5.39
N ALA A 118 7.33 30.71 -4.26
CA ALA A 118 8.25 31.48 -3.43
C ALA A 118 8.83 30.69 -2.24
N ARG A 119 8.40 29.43 -2.05
CA ARG A 119 8.77 28.60 -0.90
C ARG A 119 10.27 28.31 -0.86
N ASN A 120 10.88 28.57 0.29
CA ASN A 120 12.29 28.23 0.50
C ASN A 120 12.42 26.81 1.09
N TRP A 121 12.72 25.82 0.25
CA TRP A 121 12.91 24.41 0.61
C TRP A 121 14.07 24.13 1.59
N THR A 122 14.91 25.12 1.90
CA THR A 122 15.92 24.98 2.96
C THR A 122 15.38 25.29 4.35
N THR A 123 14.36 26.15 4.47
CA THR A 123 13.79 26.59 5.75
C THR A 123 12.35 26.16 5.96
N GLU A 124 11.60 25.92 4.89
CA GLU A 124 10.17 25.59 4.88
C GLU A 124 9.97 24.13 4.45
N ARG A 125 10.42 23.20 5.28
CA ARG A 125 10.47 21.76 4.99
C ARG A 125 9.20 20.98 5.33
N THR A 126 8.19 21.65 5.86
CA THR A 126 6.91 21.03 6.23
C THR A 126 5.78 21.60 5.39
N GLY A 127 4.91 20.70 4.94
CA GLY A 127 3.68 21.02 4.23
C GLY A 127 2.49 21.19 5.17
N GLY A 128 1.31 20.84 4.66
CA GLY A 128 0.06 20.85 5.41
C GLY A 128 -0.15 19.61 6.27
N PHE A 129 -1.12 19.70 7.17
CA PHE A 129 -1.68 18.54 7.85
C PHE A 129 -2.80 17.93 7.00
N HIS A 130 -2.71 16.63 6.76
CA HIS A 130 -3.72 15.83 6.09
C HIS A 130 -4.48 15.00 7.12
N THR A 131 -5.78 14.79 6.91
CA THR A 131 -6.58 13.86 7.72
C THR A 131 -6.73 12.55 6.95
N CYS A 132 -6.18 11.48 7.53
CA CYS A 132 -6.23 10.15 6.95
C CYS A 132 -7.01 9.20 7.85
N LEU A 133 -7.33 8.01 7.34
CA LEU A 133 -7.70 6.89 8.20
C LEU A 133 -6.45 6.37 8.96
N GLY A 134 -6.63 5.92 10.19
CA GLY A 134 -5.54 5.38 11.00
C GLY A 134 -4.93 4.12 10.38
N TRP A 135 -3.71 4.22 9.84
CA TRP A 135 -3.02 3.09 9.21
C TRP A 135 -2.56 2.03 10.22
N LYS A 136 -2.24 2.40 11.47
CA LYS A 136 -1.79 1.45 12.51
C LYS A 136 -2.84 0.37 12.82
N PRO A 137 -4.12 0.69 13.08
CA PRO A 137 -5.18 -0.31 13.14
C PRO A 137 -5.29 -1.19 11.89
N VAL A 138 -5.17 -0.60 10.69
CA VAL A 138 -5.26 -1.34 9.42
C VAL A 138 -4.14 -2.37 9.32
N TYR A 139 -2.87 -2.00 9.56
CA TYR A 139 -1.75 -2.94 9.57
C TYR A 139 -2.00 -4.10 10.54
N ARG A 140 -2.34 -3.80 11.79
CA ARG A 140 -2.63 -4.84 12.81
C ARG A 140 -3.75 -5.77 12.36
N ALA A 141 -4.80 -5.25 11.76
CA ALA A 141 -5.93 -6.05 11.29
C ALA A 141 -5.57 -6.94 10.09
N VAL A 142 -4.75 -6.45 9.16
CA VAL A 142 -4.25 -7.24 8.02
C VAL A 142 -3.32 -8.36 8.51
N GLU A 143 -2.40 -8.04 9.41
CA GLU A 143 -1.45 -9.01 9.98
C GLU A 143 -2.17 -10.08 10.80
N GLN A 144 -3.12 -9.69 11.66
CA GLN A 144 -3.93 -10.64 12.42
C GLN A 144 -4.75 -11.55 11.50
N ASN A 145 -5.35 -10.99 10.45
CA ASN A 145 -6.10 -11.78 9.47
C ASN A 145 -5.21 -12.77 8.71
N TRP A 146 -3.94 -12.44 8.46
CA TRP A 146 -2.98 -13.38 7.88
C TRP A 146 -2.69 -14.55 8.83
N LEU A 147 -2.47 -14.29 10.11
CA LEU A 147 -2.22 -15.34 11.10
C LEU A 147 -3.41 -16.30 11.23
N GLU A 148 -4.64 -15.77 11.24
CA GLU A 148 -5.88 -16.56 11.21
C GLU A 148 -6.02 -17.38 9.92
N TRP A 149 -5.53 -16.85 8.80
CA TRP A 149 -5.49 -17.59 7.55
C TRP A 149 -4.48 -18.75 7.61
N GLU A 150 -3.30 -18.53 8.18
CA GLU A 150 -2.31 -19.58 8.36
C GLU A 150 -2.81 -20.72 9.26
N GLU A 151 -3.45 -20.38 10.37
CA GLU A 151 -4.12 -21.34 11.25
C GLU A 151 -5.18 -22.14 10.48
N PHE A 152 -6.09 -21.44 9.79
CA PHE A 152 -7.10 -22.09 8.97
C PHE A 152 -6.49 -23.06 7.94
N ARG A 153 -5.43 -22.66 7.24
CA ARG A 153 -4.76 -23.56 6.29
C ARG A 153 -4.21 -24.80 6.97
N ASN A 154 -3.58 -24.64 8.13
CA ASN A 154 -2.99 -25.76 8.85
C ASN A 154 -4.08 -26.75 9.32
N GLU A 155 -5.18 -26.25 9.87
CA GLU A 155 -6.32 -27.08 10.31
C GLU A 155 -6.97 -27.85 9.17
N HIS A 156 -6.91 -27.33 7.93
CA HIS A 156 -7.54 -27.91 6.75
C HIS A 156 -6.55 -28.61 5.81
N GLY A 157 -5.28 -28.78 6.21
CA GLY A 157 -4.26 -29.46 5.40
C GLY A 157 -3.88 -28.73 4.11
N LEU A 158 -4.01 -27.40 4.07
CA LEU A 158 -3.72 -26.53 2.92
C LEU A 158 -2.29 -25.94 2.94
N SER A 159 -1.48 -26.28 3.93
CA SER A 159 -0.14 -25.71 4.14
C SER A 159 0.95 -26.30 3.23
N GLU A 160 0.71 -27.44 2.57
CA GLU A 160 1.70 -28.16 1.76
C GLU A 160 1.57 -27.97 0.24
N VAL A 161 1.14 -26.80 -0.24
CA VAL A 161 1.31 -26.49 -1.67
C VAL A 161 2.69 -25.89 -1.87
N HIS A 162 3.68 -26.76 -2.14
CA HIS A 162 4.95 -26.34 -2.71
C HIS A 162 4.69 -25.52 -3.98
N VAL A 163 4.94 -24.22 -3.91
CA VAL A 163 5.03 -23.37 -5.10
C VAL A 163 6.34 -23.77 -5.78
N THR A 164 6.22 -24.60 -6.82
CA THR A 164 7.28 -24.86 -7.80
C THR A 164 7.57 -23.62 -8.62
#